data_AF-A0A851HTH1-F1
#
_entry.id   AF-A0A851HTH1-F1
#
_cell.length_a   1.000
_cell.length_b   1.000
_cell.length_c   1.000
_cell.angle_alpha   90.00
_cell.angle_beta   90.00
_cell.angle_gamma   90.00
#
_symmetry.space_group_name_H-M   'P 1'
#
loop_
_entity.id
_entity.type
_entity.pdbx_description
1 polymer ?
#
loop_
_entity_poly.entity_id
_entity_poly.type
_entity_poly.pdbx_seq_one_letter_code
_entity_poly.pdbx_strand_id
1 'polypeptide(L)'
;MSRAFTGHPLFDTSRYLEDLSDFHCHPSVPRFIESLPLPATTLRQDYEVSRQFLLRYCDVAGTFTRFRSEIQRFLNYLWVIAGRTLSQTDTEVVSAYFKTLKTPPESWISPGVFAAFKSSGTLRTPNEAWRPFALRSKDENARYSASQASLNASRTALQTFFRFLVSRNVLLSNPLEEVRKRDRKAKASLASDVETEVRRLTDWQWSFILETLTDAAAQNPRYERHLFIIVTMKSLFLRVGELAPRPLEDGVLRTPVFGDFRRKVIQGEEYWSCFVFGKGDKARSVTLPDAYLPYLRRWRSYLGLSGAMPEQNERNPIIPSSHGNALGKRQIQRLYEQAVMLAVDRMRDQDFTEEADQLEAIRSETHYLRHTGASQAIESGADIRHISEELGHASAAFTESVYVNSDQARKRIEGRGRKV
;
A
#
# COMPACT_ATOMS: atom_id res chain seq x y z
N MET A 1 34.93 -10.56 10.99
CA MET A 1 34.80 -9.09 10.81
C MET A 1 33.76 -8.85 9.74
N SER A 2 32.61 -8.25 10.08
CA SER A 2 31.63 -7.89 9.05
C SER A 2 32.26 -6.86 8.12
N ARG A 3 32.16 -7.08 6.80
CA ARG A 3 32.68 -6.11 5.82
C ARG A 3 31.95 -4.79 6.00
N ALA A 4 32.63 -3.66 5.88
CA ALA A 4 32.00 -2.35 5.92
C ALA A 4 30.93 -2.21 4.82
N PHE A 5 29.94 -1.34 5.04
CA PHE A 5 28.97 -0.99 4.00
C PHE A 5 29.68 -0.19 2.90
N THR A 6 29.52 -0.63 1.66
CA THR A 6 30.21 -0.07 0.48
C THR A 6 29.30 0.72 -0.45
N GLY A 7 27.99 0.76 -0.17
CA GLY A 7 27.03 1.53 -0.96
C GLY A 7 26.89 2.98 -0.47
N HIS A 8 26.07 3.75 -1.18
CA HIS A 8 25.78 5.15 -0.86
C HIS A 8 24.37 5.54 -1.32
N PRO A 9 23.62 6.37 -0.56
CA PRO A 9 22.33 6.90 -1.02
C PRO A 9 22.51 7.80 -2.25
N LEU A 10 21.68 7.64 -3.28
CA LEU A 10 21.88 8.33 -4.57
C LEU A 10 20.85 9.43 -4.84
N PHE A 11 19.58 9.18 -4.51
CA PHE A 11 18.47 10.09 -4.79
C PHE A 11 17.76 10.47 -3.51
N ASP A 12 17.50 11.75 -3.30
CA ASP A 12 16.77 12.27 -2.13
C ASP A 12 15.26 12.26 -2.36
N THR A 13 14.48 12.90 -1.49
CA THR A 13 13.03 13.10 -1.70
C THR A 13 12.75 13.94 -2.96
N SER A 14 11.54 13.86 -3.50
CA SER A 14 11.16 14.54 -4.74
C SER A 14 11.45 16.04 -4.72
N ARG A 15 11.31 16.67 -3.54
CA ARG A 15 11.62 18.09 -3.30
C ARG A 15 13.05 18.49 -3.70
N TYR A 16 14.02 17.60 -3.58
CA TYR A 16 15.43 17.90 -3.82
C TYR A 16 15.95 17.26 -5.11
N LEU A 17 15.08 16.68 -5.95
CA LEU A 17 15.52 15.94 -7.13
C LEU A 17 15.94 16.86 -8.28
N GLU A 18 15.38 18.06 -8.35
CA GLU A 18 15.78 19.08 -9.33
C GLU A 18 17.17 19.63 -8.99
N ASP A 19 17.41 19.95 -7.71
CA ASP A 19 18.71 20.42 -7.18
C ASP A 19 19.86 19.40 -7.31
N LEU A 20 19.54 18.15 -7.66
CA LEU A 20 20.51 17.07 -7.84
C LEU A 20 21.23 17.07 -9.20
N SER A 21 20.83 17.91 -10.17
CA SER A 21 21.50 17.98 -11.49
C SER A 21 22.99 18.30 -11.37
N ASP A 22 23.35 19.17 -10.43
CA ASP A 22 24.71 19.70 -10.26
C ASP A 22 25.33 19.30 -8.91
N PHE A 23 24.66 18.41 -8.17
CA PHE A 23 25.06 17.96 -6.83
C PHE A 23 25.28 19.07 -5.80
N HIS A 24 24.76 20.29 -6.03
CA HIS A 24 24.99 21.47 -5.20
C HIS A 24 24.70 21.20 -3.71
N CYS A 25 23.61 20.50 -3.43
CA CYS A 25 23.20 20.16 -2.07
C CYS A 25 23.71 18.79 -1.59
N HIS A 26 24.31 17.97 -2.47
CA HIS A 26 24.64 16.56 -2.20
C HIS A 26 26.08 16.21 -2.59
N PRO A 27 27.10 16.88 -2.00
CA PRO A 27 28.50 16.72 -2.40
C PRO A 27 29.08 15.33 -2.16
N SER A 28 28.40 14.47 -1.38
CA SER A 28 28.85 13.11 -1.14
C SER A 28 28.57 12.16 -2.31
N VAL A 29 27.56 12.44 -3.15
CA VAL A 29 27.23 11.62 -4.33
C VAL A 29 28.34 11.64 -5.39
N PRO A 30 28.85 12.81 -5.85
CA PRO A 30 29.94 12.83 -6.83
C PRO A 30 31.24 12.21 -6.26
N ARG A 31 31.54 12.45 -4.97
CA ARG A 31 32.68 11.80 -4.29
C ARG A 31 32.56 10.28 -4.26
N PHE A 32 31.35 9.77 -4.01
CA PHE A 32 31.10 8.33 -4.07
C PHE A 32 31.31 7.79 -5.49
N ILE A 33 30.78 8.47 -6.52
CA ILE A 33 30.99 8.09 -7.92
C ILE A 33 32.49 8.04 -8.27
N GLU A 34 33.26 9.04 -7.82
CA GLU A 34 34.70 9.12 -8.05
C GLU A 34 35.51 8.07 -7.28
N SER A 35 34.97 7.53 -6.18
CA SER A 35 35.62 6.49 -5.38
C SER A 35 35.50 5.07 -5.98
N LEU A 36 34.61 4.88 -6.97
CA LEU A 36 34.34 3.58 -7.56
C LEU A 36 35.36 3.22 -8.65
N PRO A 37 35.65 1.93 -8.87
CA PRO A 37 36.63 1.49 -9.88
C PRO A 37 36.11 1.58 -11.33
N LEU A 38 34.95 2.20 -11.54
CA LEU A 38 34.31 2.36 -12.86
C LEU A 38 34.51 3.79 -13.38
N PRO A 39 34.45 4.01 -14.71
CA PRO A 39 34.61 5.35 -15.27
C PRO A 39 33.57 6.34 -14.70
N ALA A 40 34.04 7.37 -13.98
CA ALA A 40 33.18 8.34 -13.31
C ALA A 40 32.24 9.08 -14.28
N THR A 41 32.67 9.31 -15.52
CA THR A 41 31.85 9.90 -16.58
C THR A 41 30.64 9.03 -16.92
N THR A 42 30.83 7.71 -17.08
CA THR A 42 29.75 6.76 -17.34
C THR A 42 28.82 6.63 -16.13
N LEU A 43 29.36 6.59 -14.91
CA LEU A 43 28.54 6.56 -13.70
C LEU A 43 27.69 7.83 -13.51
N ARG A 44 28.22 9.01 -13.88
CA ARG A 44 27.44 10.26 -13.91
C ARG A 44 26.33 10.22 -14.96
N GLN A 45 26.56 9.60 -16.12
CA GLN A 45 25.51 9.38 -17.12
C GLN A 45 24.43 8.42 -16.61
N ASP A 46 24.82 7.30 -15.98
CA ASP A 46 23.90 6.34 -15.36
C ASP A 46 23.03 7.02 -14.28
N TYR A 47 23.67 7.87 -13.47
CA TYR A 47 23.00 8.68 -12.46
C TYR A 47 21.97 9.62 -13.09
N GLU A 48 22.38 10.40 -14.09
CA GLU A 48 21.53 11.43 -14.69
C GLU A 48 20.34 10.83 -15.44
N VAL A 49 20.54 9.77 -16.23
CA VAL A 49 19.40 9.10 -16.90
C VAL A 49 18.42 8.51 -15.89
N SER A 50 18.91 8.01 -14.75
CA SER A 50 18.08 7.52 -13.65
C SER A 50 17.33 8.65 -12.94
N ARG A 51 17.97 9.80 -12.74
CA ARG A 51 17.34 11.02 -12.19
C ARG A 51 16.22 11.51 -13.12
N GLN A 52 16.46 11.56 -14.43
CA GLN A 52 15.45 11.92 -15.43
C GLN A 52 14.25 10.98 -15.42
N PHE A 53 14.46 9.69 -15.23
CA PHE A 53 13.35 8.75 -15.04
C PHE A 53 12.52 9.11 -13.80
N LEU A 54 13.18 9.38 -12.68
CA LEU A 54 12.53 9.69 -11.40
C LEU A 54 11.75 11.01 -11.43
N LEU A 55 12.26 12.03 -12.15
CA LEU A 55 11.60 13.33 -12.32
C LEU A 55 10.17 13.19 -12.86
N ARG A 56 9.93 12.23 -13.78
CA ARG A 56 8.61 11.95 -14.38
C ARG A 56 7.54 11.51 -13.39
N TYR A 57 7.90 11.22 -12.14
CA TYR A 57 6.99 10.69 -11.12
C TYR A 57 6.94 11.55 -9.85
N CYS A 58 7.59 12.71 -9.80
CA CYS A 58 7.70 13.54 -8.59
C CYS A 58 6.34 13.92 -7.99
N ASP A 59 5.34 14.17 -8.85
CA ASP A 59 3.99 14.57 -8.43
C ASP A 59 3.19 13.40 -7.81
N VAL A 60 3.63 12.17 -8.01
CA VAL A 60 2.98 10.96 -7.48
C VAL A 60 3.84 10.34 -6.38
N ALA A 61 3.82 10.95 -5.18
CA ALA A 61 4.72 10.65 -4.06
C ALA A 61 4.94 9.14 -3.76
N GLY A 62 3.87 8.33 -3.81
CA GLY A 62 3.96 6.89 -3.58
C GLY A 62 4.68 6.14 -4.70
N THR A 63 4.41 6.52 -5.95
CA THR A 63 5.06 5.96 -7.15
C THR A 63 6.53 6.39 -7.20
N PHE A 64 6.80 7.68 -6.95
CA PHE A 64 8.16 8.21 -6.81
C PHE A 64 8.97 7.43 -5.78
N THR A 65 8.45 7.28 -4.56
CA THR A 65 9.17 6.59 -3.48
C THR A 65 9.51 5.16 -3.85
N ARG A 66 8.60 4.45 -4.52
CA ARG A 66 8.83 3.08 -4.98
C ARG A 66 9.91 3.02 -6.05
N PHE A 67 9.83 3.84 -7.09
CA PHE A 67 10.84 3.87 -8.14
C PHE A 67 12.20 4.31 -7.62
N ARG A 68 12.25 5.38 -6.83
CA ARG A 68 13.48 5.88 -6.20
C ARG A 68 14.17 4.80 -5.40
N SER A 69 13.42 4.09 -4.55
CA SER A 69 13.97 3.04 -3.69
C SER A 69 14.52 1.86 -4.49
N GLU A 70 13.82 1.45 -5.54
CA GLU A 70 14.29 0.34 -6.39
C GLU A 70 15.51 0.73 -7.22
N ILE A 71 15.45 1.88 -7.89
CA ILE A 71 16.49 2.31 -8.84
C ILE A 71 17.79 2.61 -8.09
N GLN A 72 17.75 3.30 -6.95
CA GLN A 72 18.98 3.52 -6.18
C GLN A 72 19.60 2.20 -5.70
N ARG A 73 18.78 1.21 -5.33
CA ARG A 73 19.25 -0.09 -4.86
C ARG A 73 19.86 -0.89 -6.01
N PHE A 74 19.23 -0.85 -7.18
CA PHE A 74 19.75 -1.46 -8.39
C PHE A 74 21.08 -0.84 -8.83
N LEU A 75 21.18 0.50 -8.86
CA LEU A 75 22.44 1.19 -9.18
C LEU A 75 23.54 0.88 -8.18
N ASN A 76 23.25 0.88 -6.88
CA ASN A 76 24.21 0.48 -5.86
C ASN A 76 24.72 -0.95 -6.10
N TYR A 77 23.81 -1.90 -6.31
CA TYR A 77 24.19 -3.28 -6.65
C TYR A 77 25.07 -3.32 -7.91
N LEU A 78 24.65 -2.62 -8.97
CA LEU A 78 25.30 -2.65 -10.27
C LEU A 78 26.74 -2.12 -10.18
N TRP A 79 26.91 -0.95 -9.58
CA TRP A 79 28.20 -0.28 -9.49
C TRP A 79 29.15 -0.93 -8.47
N VAL A 80 28.63 -1.37 -7.32
CA VAL A 80 29.46 -1.80 -6.18
C VAL A 80 29.65 -3.31 -6.13
N ILE A 81 28.60 -4.10 -6.43
CA ILE A 81 28.64 -5.57 -6.32
C ILE A 81 28.93 -6.20 -7.67
N ALA A 82 28.23 -5.78 -8.72
CA ALA A 82 28.42 -6.35 -10.06
C ALA A 82 29.61 -5.74 -10.80
N GLY A 83 30.07 -4.54 -10.41
CA GLY A 83 31.15 -3.83 -11.11
C GLY A 83 30.79 -3.50 -12.55
N ARG A 84 29.54 -3.11 -12.80
CA ARG A 84 29.00 -2.82 -14.14
C ARG A 84 28.30 -1.47 -14.17
N THR A 85 28.02 -0.99 -15.38
CA THR A 85 27.25 0.23 -15.67
C THR A 85 25.88 -0.13 -16.25
N LEU A 86 24.95 0.84 -16.37
CA LEU A 86 23.60 0.56 -16.87
C LEU A 86 23.62 -0.05 -18.26
N SER A 87 24.47 0.43 -19.17
CA SER A 87 24.59 -0.08 -20.54
C SER A 87 25.05 -1.54 -20.61
N GLN A 88 25.67 -2.05 -19.55
CA GLN A 88 26.14 -3.44 -19.40
C GLN A 88 25.14 -4.33 -18.66
N THR A 89 23.89 -3.87 -18.49
CA THR A 89 22.84 -4.67 -17.85
C THR A 89 22.30 -5.71 -18.81
N ASP A 90 22.53 -6.97 -18.50
CA ASP A 90 22.03 -8.15 -19.23
C ASP A 90 21.14 -9.03 -18.33
N THR A 91 20.68 -10.16 -18.89
CA THR A 91 19.82 -11.13 -18.22
C THR A 91 20.51 -11.76 -16.99
N GLU A 92 21.83 -11.97 -17.07
CA GLU A 92 22.66 -12.52 -16.00
C GLU A 92 22.75 -11.58 -14.80
N VAL A 93 23.03 -10.29 -15.05
CA VAL A 93 23.08 -9.23 -14.04
C VAL A 93 21.75 -9.11 -13.31
N VAL A 94 20.64 -9.09 -14.06
CA VAL A 94 19.29 -9.00 -13.48
C VAL A 94 18.99 -10.24 -12.64
N SER A 95 19.33 -11.44 -13.13
CA SER A 95 19.12 -12.68 -12.38
C SER A 95 19.91 -12.70 -11.06
N ALA A 96 21.17 -12.24 -11.09
CA ALA A 96 22.00 -12.12 -9.90
C ALA A 96 21.50 -11.01 -8.94
N TYR A 97 20.95 -9.91 -9.46
CA TYR A 97 20.30 -8.89 -8.64
C TYR A 97 19.10 -9.47 -7.88
N PHE A 98 18.23 -10.25 -8.53
CA PHE A 98 17.08 -10.88 -7.86
C PHE A 98 17.49 -11.93 -6.82
N LYS A 99 18.65 -12.58 -6.97
CA LYS A 99 19.23 -13.41 -5.90
C LYS A 99 19.66 -12.54 -4.72
N THR A 100 20.35 -11.44 -4.99
CA THR A 100 20.76 -10.46 -3.96
C THR A 100 19.56 -9.85 -3.22
N LEU A 101 18.41 -9.68 -3.89
CA LEU A 101 17.19 -9.22 -3.21
C LEU A 101 16.70 -10.19 -2.14
N LYS A 102 16.98 -11.49 -2.27
CA LYS A 102 16.62 -12.52 -1.29
C LYS A 102 17.69 -12.67 -0.22
N THR A 103 18.95 -12.59 -0.63
CA THR A 103 20.12 -12.80 0.23
C THR A 103 21.13 -11.66 0.05
N PRO A 104 20.82 -10.45 0.57
CA PRO A 104 21.74 -9.31 0.48
C PRO A 104 22.92 -9.48 1.45
N PRO A 105 24.06 -8.83 1.19
CA PRO A 105 25.17 -8.78 2.15
C PRO A 105 24.71 -8.17 3.48
N GLU A 106 25.16 -8.72 4.62
CA GLU A 106 24.75 -8.25 5.95
C GLU A 106 24.98 -6.74 6.14
N SER A 107 26.11 -6.23 5.64
CA SER A 107 26.46 -4.80 5.75
C SER A 107 25.56 -3.87 4.94
N TRP A 108 24.73 -4.43 4.05
CA TRP A 108 23.74 -3.73 3.24
C TRP A 108 22.33 -3.77 3.86
N ILE A 109 22.18 -4.33 5.06
CA ILE A 109 20.92 -4.43 5.79
C ILE A 109 20.97 -3.46 6.98
N SER A 110 20.00 -2.56 7.09
CA SER A 110 19.80 -1.72 8.28
C SER A 110 18.81 -2.35 9.25
N PRO A 111 18.91 -2.08 10.56
CA PRO A 111 17.97 -2.60 11.56
C PRO A 111 16.56 -2.00 11.44
N GLY A 112 16.38 -0.98 10.59
CA GLY A 112 15.09 -0.36 10.33
C GLY A 112 15.12 0.50 9.07
N VAL A 113 14.00 1.15 8.77
CA VAL A 113 13.90 2.04 7.61
C VAL A 113 14.34 3.43 8.01
N PHE A 114 15.45 3.90 7.42
CA PHE A 114 16.00 5.22 7.67
C PHE A 114 15.90 6.11 6.43
N ALA A 115 15.81 7.42 6.62
CA ALA A 115 15.90 8.39 5.52
C ALA A 115 17.28 8.31 4.86
N ALA A 116 17.36 8.46 3.54
CA ALA A 116 18.61 8.39 2.77
C ALA A 116 19.57 9.55 3.09
N PHE A 117 19.03 10.76 3.23
CA PHE A 117 19.77 11.98 3.54
C PHE A 117 19.16 12.71 4.73
N LYS A 118 20.01 13.40 5.50
CA LYS A 118 19.65 14.32 6.59
C LYS A 118 20.02 15.75 6.20
N SER A 119 19.32 16.74 6.75
CA SER A 119 19.69 18.15 6.56
C SER A 119 20.86 18.50 7.48
N SER A 120 21.85 19.18 6.92
CA SER A 120 22.98 19.77 7.64
C SER A 120 23.20 21.18 7.08
N GLY A 121 22.48 22.16 7.64
CA GLY A 121 22.40 23.51 7.07
C GLY A 121 21.71 23.47 5.71
N THR A 122 22.35 24.05 4.69
CA THR A 122 21.90 24.02 3.29
C THR A 122 22.22 22.70 2.58
N LEU A 123 23.07 21.85 3.17
CA LEU A 123 23.51 20.59 2.58
C LEU A 123 22.64 19.41 3.02
N ARG A 124 22.66 18.36 2.20
CA ARG A 124 21.98 17.09 2.42
C ARG A 124 23.04 16.00 2.57
N THR A 125 23.33 15.64 3.81
CA THR A 125 24.38 14.66 4.14
C THR A 125 23.81 13.24 4.18
N PRO A 126 24.58 12.22 3.76
CA PRO A 126 24.13 10.83 3.79
C PRO A 126 23.85 10.41 5.23
N ASN A 127 22.78 9.63 5.42
CA ASN A 127 22.49 9.05 6.72
C ASN A 127 23.31 7.78 6.93
N GLU A 128 24.18 7.76 7.93
CA GLU A 128 25.04 6.61 8.26
C GLU A 128 24.27 5.32 8.58
N ALA A 129 23.03 5.44 9.09
CA ALA A 129 22.16 4.30 9.36
C ALA A 129 21.41 3.79 8.11
N TRP A 130 21.43 4.54 7.00
CA TRP A 130 20.71 4.15 5.79
C TRP A 130 21.39 2.97 5.11
N ARG A 131 20.58 2.03 4.65
CA ARG A 131 20.99 0.93 3.78
C ARG A 131 19.91 0.65 2.72
N PRO A 132 20.26 -0.01 1.60
CA PRO A 132 19.28 -0.37 0.56
C PRO A 132 18.28 -1.46 1.00
N PHE A 133 18.64 -2.25 2.01
CA PHE A 133 17.79 -3.27 2.63
C PHE A 133 17.57 -2.93 4.10
N ALA A 134 16.40 -3.29 4.64
CA ALA A 134 16.04 -2.98 6.02
C ALA A 134 15.23 -4.12 6.64
N LEU A 135 15.46 -4.39 7.92
CA LEU A 135 14.59 -5.24 8.72
C LEU A 135 13.24 -4.54 8.91
N ARG A 136 12.17 -5.32 8.80
CA ARG A 136 10.77 -4.88 9.00
C ARG A 136 10.13 -5.57 10.20
N SER A 137 10.93 -5.86 11.21
CA SER A 137 10.49 -6.42 12.48
C SER A 137 11.08 -5.60 13.62
N LYS A 138 10.39 -5.62 14.76
CA LYS A 138 10.91 -5.08 16.03
C LYS A 138 11.71 -6.12 16.82
N ASP A 139 11.65 -7.38 16.41
CA ASP A 139 12.42 -8.46 17.01
C ASP A 139 13.91 -8.30 16.70
N GLU A 140 14.73 -8.29 17.74
CA GLU A 140 16.19 -8.15 17.65
C GLU A 140 16.84 -9.34 16.93
N ASN A 141 16.19 -10.51 16.93
CA ASN A 141 16.67 -11.70 16.23
C ASN A 141 16.14 -11.83 14.79
N ALA A 142 15.39 -10.83 14.31
CA ALA A 142 14.78 -10.90 12.99
C ALA A 142 15.83 -10.96 11.88
N ARG A 143 15.69 -11.96 11.02
CA ARG A 143 16.49 -12.08 9.79
C ARG A 143 15.79 -11.36 8.64
N TYR A 144 16.58 -10.80 7.74
CA TYR A 144 16.04 -10.21 6.52
C TYR A 144 15.30 -11.28 5.71
N SER A 145 14.08 -10.97 5.30
CA SER A 145 13.32 -11.77 4.34
C SER A 145 12.63 -10.87 3.33
N ALA A 146 12.69 -11.28 2.06
CA ALA A 146 11.99 -10.59 0.98
C ALA A 146 10.68 -11.32 0.67
N SER A 147 9.53 -10.66 0.91
CA SER A 147 8.23 -11.22 0.54
C SER A 147 8.07 -11.33 -0.98
N GLN A 148 7.25 -12.27 -1.44
CA GLN A 148 6.95 -12.42 -2.87
C GLN A 148 6.32 -11.13 -3.46
N ALA A 149 5.52 -10.42 -2.67
CA ALA A 149 4.95 -9.12 -3.03
C ALA A 149 6.06 -8.08 -3.26
N SER A 150 7.09 -8.04 -2.40
CA SER A 150 8.24 -7.14 -2.58
C SER A 150 9.04 -7.48 -3.84
N LEU A 151 9.29 -8.77 -4.10
CA LEU A 151 10.01 -9.21 -5.30
C LEU A 151 9.23 -8.87 -6.58
N ASN A 152 7.92 -9.09 -6.58
CA ASN A 152 7.06 -8.68 -7.69
C ASN A 152 7.07 -7.16 -7.86
N ALA A 153 7.07 -6.41 -6.75
CA ALA A 153 7.10 -4.96 -6.80
C ALA A 153 8.40 -4.43 -7.43
N SER A 154 9.55 -5.02 -7.07
CA SER A 154 10.86 -4.76 -7.66
C SER A 154 10.89 -5.08 -9.15
N ARG A 155 10.34 -6.23 -9.55
CA ARG A 155 10.22 -6.61 -10.96
C ARG A 155 9.42 -5.60 -11.78
N THR A 156 8.25 -5.18 -11.32
CA THR A 156 7.44 -4.18 -12.03
C THR A 156 8.17 -2.83 -12.14
N ALA A 157 8.89 -2.43 -11.08
CA ALA A 157 9.64 -1.18 -11.07
C ALA A 157 10.78 -1.22 -12.10
N LEU A 158 11.61 -2.26 -12.06
CA LEU A 158 12.69 -2.47 -13.03
C LEU A 158 12.19 -2.65 -14.46
N GLN A 159 11.07 -3.35 -14.68
CA GLN A 159 10.50 -3.50 -16.02
C GLN A 159 10.08 -2.16 -16.62
N THR A 160 9.62 -1.22 -15.80
CA THR A 160 9.26 0.13 -16.26
C THR A 160 10.52 0.96 -16.52
N PHE A 161 11.52 0.84 -15.64
CA PHE A 161 12.80 1.52 -15.79
C PHE A 161 13.59 1.05 -17.02
N PHE A 162 13.70 -0.26 -17.26
CA PHE A 162 14.42 -0.79 -18.42
C PHE A 162 13.73 -0.44 -19.75
N ARG A 163 12.39 -0.41 -19.80
CA ARG A 163 11.68 0.13 -20.97
C ARG A 163 12.03 1.59 -21.23
N PHE A 164 12.16 2.39 -20.18
CA PHE A 164 12.64 3.77 -20.31
C PHE A 164 14.09 3.84 -20.81
N LEU A 165 15.00 3.03 -20.27
CA LEU A 165 16.40 2.99 -20.72
C LEU A 165 16.53 2.57 -22.18
N VAL A 166 15.73 1.59 -22.64
CA VAL A 166 15.65 1.22 -24.06
C VAL A 166 15.15 2.39 -24.89
N SER A 167 14.10 3.10 -24.46
CA SER A 167 13.59 4.29 -25.17
C SER A 167 14.59 5.46 -25.23
N ARG A 168 15.59 5.47 -24.35
CA ARG A 168 16.69 6.44 -24.31
C ARG A 168 17.97 5.91 -24.97
N ASN A 169 17.93 4.75 -25.62
CA ASN A 169 19.07 4.08 -26.24
C ASN A 169 20.23 3.77 -25.27
N VAL A 170 19.96 3.67 -23.97
CA VAL A 170 20.97 3.23 -22.97
C VAL A 170 21.10 1.71 -22.98
N LEU A 171 19.98 1.01 -23.21
CA LEU A 171 19.93 -0.44 -23.36
C LEU A 171 19.47 -0.80 -24.78
N LEU A 172 20.03 -1.85 -25.35
CA LEU A 172 19.61 -2.38 -26.65
C LEU A 172 18.29 -3.14 -26.56
N SER A 173 18.06 -3.84 -25.44
CA SER A 173 16.85 -4.63 -25.20
C SER A 173 16.49 -4.66 -23.72
N ASN A 174 15.28 -5.11 -23.40
CA ASN A 174 14.81 -5.21 -22.02
C ASN A 174 15.23 -6.57 -21.41
N PRO A 175 16.19 -6.62 -20.46
CA PRO A 175 16.70 -7.88 -19.91
C PRO A 175 15.65 -8.68 -19.12
N LEU A 176 14.55 -8.04 -18.68
CA LEU A 176 13.46 -8.74 -17.98
C LEU A 176 12.50 -9.49 -18.92
N GLU A 177 12.46 -9.17 -20.21
CA GLU A 177 11.60 -9.87 -21.16
C GLU A 177 12.12 -11.27 -21.49
N GLU A 178 13.44 -11.45 -21.51
CA GLU A 178 14.09 -12.74 -21.74
C GLU A 178 13.94 -13.70 -20.56
N VAL A 179 14.06 -13.18 -19.33
CA VAL A 179 13.80 -13.94 -18.09
C VAL A 179 12.38 -14.53 -18.11
N ARG A 180 11.38 -13.74 -18.54
CA ARG A 180 9.98 -14.17 -18.60
C ARG A 180 9.75 -15.34 -19.55
N LYS A 181 10.47 -15.40 -20.68
CA LYS A 181 10.37 -16.51 -21.65
C LYS A 181 10.90 -17.81 -21.05
N ARG A 182 12.03 -17.75 -20.31
CA ARG A 182 12.61 -18.91 -19.61
C ARG A 182 11.72 -19.39 -18.46
N ASP A 183 11.23 -18.48 -17.62
CA ASP A 183 10.35 -18.80 -16.48
C ASP A 183 9.00 -19.39 -16.92
N ARG A 184 8.42 -18.92 -18.04
CA ARG A 184 7.19 -19.51 -18.59
C ARG A 184 7.39 -20.95 -19.05
N LYS A 185 8.55 -21.26 -19.65
CA LYS A 185 8.88 -22.61 -20.09
C LYS A 185 9.09 -23.55 -18.89
N ALA A 186 9.64 -23.05 -17.79
CA ALA A 186 9.80 -23.80 -16.53
C ALA A 186 8.50 -23.95 -15.73
N LYS A 187 7.60 -22.94 -15.73
CA LYS A 187 6.32 -23.02 -15.02
C LYS A 187 5.29 -23.95 -15.68
N ALA A 188 5.38 -24.16 -16.99
CA ALA A 188 4.53 -25.13 -17.68
C ALA A 188 4.74 -26.57 -17.17
N SER A 189 5.86 -26.88 -16.50
CA SER A 189 6.12 -28.20 -15.90
C SER A 189 5.81 -28.28 -14.40
N LEU A 190 5.33 -27.20 -13.77
CA LEU A 190 5.10 -27.09 -12.31
C LEU A 190 3.74 -26.44 -12.05
N ALA A 191 2.68 -26.95 -12.68
CA ALA A 191 1.31 -26.59 -12.34
C ALA A 191 0.95 -27.18 -10.97
N SER A 192 1.46 -26.56 -9.91
CA SER A 192 0.92 -26.74 -8.57
C SER A 192 -0.37 -25.95 -8.45
N ASP A 193 -1.46 -26.61 -8.04
CA ASP A 193 -2.72 -26.04 -7.58
C ASP A 193 -2.50 -25.09 -6.38
N VAL A 194 -1.95 -23.91 -6.64
CA VAL A 194 -1.91 -22.84 -5.64
C VAL A 194 -3.24 -22.11 -5.75
N GLU A 195 -4.25 -22.60 -5.03
CA GLU A 195 -5.41 -21.80 -4.70
C GLU A 195 -4.90 -20.47 -4.12
N THR A 196 -5.20 -19.37 -4.81
CA THR A 196 -4.76 -18.05 -4.37
C THR A 196 -5.61 -17.68 -3.16
N GLU A 197 -5.00 -17.73 -1.97
CA GLU A 197 -5.62 -17.40 -0.69
C GLU A 197 -6.31 -16.01 -0.76
N VAL A 198 -7.63 -15.98 -0.53
CA VAL A 198 -8.43 -14.77 -0.67
C VAL A 198 -8.18 -13.88 0.53
N ARG A 199 -7.70 -12.64 0.29
CA ARG A 199 -7.48 -11.63 1.33
C ARG A 199 -8.80 -11.03 1.87
N ARG A 200 -9.61 -11.84 2.54
CA ARG A 200 -10.88 -11.45 3.19
C ARG A 200 -10.98 -12.09 4.58
N LEU A 201 -11.83 -11.51 5.42
CA LEU A 201 -12.27 -12.15 6.66
C LEU A 201 -13.31 -13.23 6.34
N THR A 202 -13.40 -14.23 7.21
CA THR A 202 -14.56 -15.13 7.24
C THR A 202 -15.78 -14.40 7.80
N ASP A 203 -16.98 -14.90 7.54
CA ASP A 203 -18.21 -14.31 8.08
C ASP A 203 -18.24 -14.37 9.61
N TRP A 204 -17.67 -15.42 10.20
CA TRP A 204 -17.50 -15.54 11.65
C TRP A 204 -16.53 -14.49 12.20
N GLN A 205 -15.34 -14.33 11.60
CA GLN A 205 -14.37 -13.31 12.04
C GLN A 205 -14.96 -11.90 11.95
N TRP A 206 -15.68 -11.59 10.87
CA TRP A 206 -16.38 -10.31 10.73
C TRP A 206 -17.44 -10.12 11.82
N SER A 207 -18.29 -11.12 12.04
CA SER A 207 -19.35 -11.05 13.05
C SER A 207 -18.77 -10.88 14.45
N PHE A 208 -17.70 -11.61 14.78
CA PHE A 208 -17.02 -11.52 16.07
C PHE A 208 -16.41 -10.13 16.30
N ILE A 209 -15.73 -9.56 15.30
CA ILE A 209 -15.18 -8.19 15.38
C ILE A 209 -16.31 -7.18 15.60
N LEU A 210 -17.40 -7.29 14.84
CA LEU A 210 -18.53 -6.37 14.94
C LEU A 210 -19.18 -6.43 16.32
N GLU A 211 -19.44 -7.64 16.84
CA GLU A 211 -19.98 -7.86 18.17
C GLU A 211 -19.05 -7.29 19.25
N THR A 212 -17.76 -7.63 19.19
CA THR A 212 -16.76 -7.14 20.15
C THR A 212 -16.70 -5.62 20.23
N LEU A 213 -16.69 -4.95 19.08
CA LEU A 213 -16.62 -3.49 19.04
C LEU A 213 -17.94 -2.86 19.46
N THR A 214 -19.07 -3.49 19.17
CA THR A 214 -20.40 -3.04 19.60
C THR A 214 -20.51 -3.08 21.12
N ASP A 215 -20.10 -4.20 21.73
CA ASP A 215 -20.09 -4.39 23.18
C ASP A 215 -19.09 -3.45 23.86
N ALA A 216 -17.87 -3.36 23.32
CA ALA A 216 -16.86 -2.46 23.85
C ALA A 216 -17.32 -1.00 23.82
N ALA A 217 -17.95 -0.55 22.72
CA ALA A 217 -18.49 0.81 22.61
C ALA A 217 -19.68 1.04 23.55
N ALA A 218 -20.52 0.02 23.79
CA ALA A 218 -21.62 0.10 24.75
C ALA A 218 -21.12 0.22 26.20
N GLN A 219 -20.04 -0.49 26.54
CA GLN A 219 -19.44 -0.46 27.88
C GLN A 219 -18.58 0.79 28.12
N ASN A 220 -17.87 1.25 27.09
CA ASN A 220 -16.98 2.40 27.17
C ASN A 220 -17.06 3.25 25.89
N PRO A 221 -17.64 4.47 25.96
CA PRO A 221 -17.81 5.34 24.80
C PRO A 221 -16.52 5.66 24.04
N ARG A 222 -15.33 5.48 24.64
CA ARG A 222 -14.05 5.67 23.96
C ARG A 222 -13.90 4.83 22.68
N TYR A 223 -14.60 3.69 22.61
CA TYR A 223 -14.55 2.74 21.50
C TYR A 223 -15.58 3.01 20.41
N GLU A 224 -16.46 4.01 20.54
CA GLU A 224 -17.38 4.43 19.49
C GLU A 224 -16.65 4.75 18.18
N ARG A 225 -15.46 5.37 18.30
CA ARG A 225 -14.62 5.70 17.14
C ARG A 225 -14.06 4.44 16.47
N HIS A 226 -13.65 3.44 17.25
CA HIS A 226 -13.13 2.16 16.75
C HIS A 226 -14.20 1.42 15.97
N LEU A 227 -15.39 1.27 16.56
CA LEU A 227 -16.57 0.68 15.93
C LEU A 227 -16.91 1.40 14.62
N PHE A 228 -17.03 2.73 14.66
CA PHE A 228 -17.42 3.51 13.50
C PHE A 228 -16.39 3.40 12.36
N ILE A 229 -15.09 3.45 12.64
CA ILE A 229 -14.04 3.27 11.61
C ILE A 229 -14.18 1.89 10.93
N ILE A 230 -14.30 0.82 11.72
CA ILE A 230 -14.36 -0.56 11.19
C ILE A 230 -15.60 -0.76 10.32
N VAL A 231 -16.77 -0.37 10.83
CA VAL A 231 -18.04 -0.51 10.10
C VAL A 231 -18.04 0.34 8.83
N THR A 232 -17.54 1.58 8.89
CA THR A 232 -17.47 2.48 7.73
C THR A 232 -16.56 1.92 6.64
N MET A 233 -15.36 1.45 7.01
CA MET A 233 -14.40 0.92 6.04
C MET A 233 -14.91 -0.35 5.35
N LYS A 234 -15.57 -1.24 6.10
CA LYS A 234 -16.15 -2.47 5.56
C LYS A 234 -17.34 -2.18 4.67
N SER A 235 -18.32 -1.44 5.18
CA SER A 235 -19.62 -1.25 4.53
C SER A 235 -19.57 -0.34 3.31
N LEU A 236 -18.63 0.62 3.28
CA LEU A 236 -18.47 1.57 2.16
C LEU A 236 -17.21 1.29 1.34
N PHE A 237 -16.58 0.13 1.57
CA PHE A 237 -15.38 -0.33 0.85
C PHE A 237 -14.22 0.67 0.88
N LEU A 238 -14.07 1.46 1.94
CA LEU A 238 -13.10 2.57 1.96
C LEU A 238 -11.70 2.11 2.31
N ARG A 239 -10.71 2.81 1.75
CA ARG A 239 -9.31 2.73 2.20
C ARG A 239 -9.12 3.65 3.40
N VAL A 240 -8.18 3.34 4.30
CA VAL A 240 -7.83 4.23 5.43
C VAL A 240 -7.52 5.66 4.97
N GLY A 241 -6.80 5.79 3.85
CA GLY A 241 -6.45 7.10 3.30
C GLY A 241 -7.63 7.91 2.77
N GLU A 242 -8.78 7.28 2.52
CA GLU A 242 -10.01 7.94 2.08
C GLU A 242 -10.81 8.51 3.26
N LEU A 243 -10.49 8.11 4.49
CA LEU A 243 -11.05 8.66 5.74
C LEU A 243 -10.17 9.75 6.38
N ALA A 244 -9.00 10.03 5.80
CA ALA A 244 -8.03 10.99 6.34
C ALA A 244 -7.87 12.21 5.43
N PRO A 245 -7.46 13.37 5.97
CA PRO A 245 -7.02 14.50 5.17
C PRO A 245 -5.88 14.12 4.22
N ARG A 246 -5.97 14.54 2.96
CA ARG A 246 -4.93 14.36 1.95
C ARG A 246 -4.84 15.56 1.01
N PRO A 247 -3.65 15.92 0.52
CA PRO A 247 -3.56 16.89 -0.57
C PRO A 247 -4.19 16.31 -1.85
N LEU A 248 -4.85 17.17 -2.60
CA LEU A 248 -5.21 16.98 -4.00
C LEU A 248 -4.03 17.42 -4.89
N GLU A 249 -4.11 17.15 -6.20
CA GLU A 249 -3.13 17.46 -7.24
C GLU A 249 -2.90 18.98 -7.37
N ASP A 250 -3.93 19.79 -7.10
CA ASP A 250 -3.85 21.25 -7.05
C ASP A 250 -3.24 21.80 -5.74
N GLY A 251 -2.84 20.92 -4.82
CA GLY A 251 -2.27 21.28 -3.52
C GLY A 251 -3.30 21.58 -2.42
N VAL A 252 -4.60 21.60 -2.73
CA VAL A 252 -5.65 21.85 -1.74
C VAL A 252 -5.80 20.64 -0.81
N LEU A 253 -5.86 20.88 0.50
CA LEU A 253 -6.07 19.83 1.48
C LEU A 253 -7.55 19.39 1.50
N ARG A 254 -7.84 18.20 0.97
CA ARG A 254 -9.15 17.57 1.06
C ARG A 254 -9.30 16.86 2.40
N THR A 255 -10.27 17.31 3.19
CA THR A 255 -10.64 16.69 4.48
C THR A 255 -12.02 16.04 4.37
N PRO A 256 -12.19 14.73 4.64
CA PRO A 256 -13.50 14.06 4.68
C PRO A 256 -14.44 14.65 5.74
N VAL A 257 -15.64 15.07 5.35
CA VAL A 257 -16.61 15.79 6.20
C VAL A 257 -18.01 15.17 6.10
N PHE A 258 -18.86 15.40 7.10
CA PHE A 258 -20.21 14.83 7.10
C PHE A 258 -21.07 15.27 5.90
N GLY A 259 -20.84 16.46 5.33
CA GLY A 259 -21.48 16.91 4.10
C GLY A 259 -21.13 16.08 2.85
N ASP A 260 -20.19 15.13 2.95
CA ASP A 260 -19.93 14.13 1.92
C ASP A 260 -21.00 13.03 1.88
N PHE A 261 -21.76 12.85 2.96
CA PHE A 261 -22.95 12.01 2.98
C PHE A 261 -24.14 12.80 2.42
N ARG A 262 -24.69 12.32 1.31
CA ARG A 262 -25.75 13.01 0.56
C ARG A 262 -26.98 12.12 0.46
N ARG A 263 -28.11 12.69 0.89
CA ARG A 263 -29.44 12.13 0.67
C ARG A 263 -29.91 12.42 -0.76
N LYS A 264 -30.50 11.42 -1.40
CA LYS A 264 -31.23 11.54 -2.67
C LYS A 264 -32.57 10.86 -2.52
N VAL A 265 -33.60 11.42 -3.15
CA VAL A 265 -34.92 10.77 -3.26
C VAL A 265 -35.10 10.38 -4.72
N ILE A 266 -35.26 9.09 -4.99
CA ILE A 266 -35.43 8.55 -6.34
C ILE A 266 -36.69 7.68 -6.31
N GLN A 267 -37.66 7.98 -7.17
CA GLN A 267 -38.93 7.24 -7.26
C GLN A 267 -39.69 7.14 -5.90
N GLY A 268 -39.56 8.15 -5.04
CA GLY A 268 -40.20 8.18 -3.73
C GLY A 268 -39.41 7.50 -2.61
N GLU A 269 -38.31 6.81 -2.94
CA GLU A 269 -37.45 6.14 -1.96
C GLU A 269 -36.23 7.00 -1.62
N GLU A 270 -35.88 7.03 -0.33
CA GLU A 270 -34.70 7.75 0.15
C GLU A 270 -33.46 6.87 0.07
N TYR A 271 -32.42 7.37 -0.60
CA TYR A 271 -31.11 6.73 -0.68
C TYR A 271 -30.03 7.65 -0.13
N TRP A 272 -29.08 7.05 0.59
CA TRP A 272 -27.90 7.76 1.06
C TRP A 272 -26.67 7.33 0.27
N SER A 273 -25.80 8.29 -0.01
CA SER A 273 -24.52 8.05 -0.69
C SER A 273 -23.40 8.82 0.00
N CYS A 274 -22.19 8.27 0.01
CA CYS A 274 -20.99 8.95 0.47
C CYS A 274 -20.10 9.28 -0.72
N PHE A 275 -19.71 10.55 -0.84
CA PHE A 275 -18.83 11.01 -1.90
C PHE A 275 -17.37 10.95 -1.46
N VAL A 276 -16.57 10.15 -2.16
CA VAL A 276 -15.22 9.75 -1.75
C VAL A 276 -14.21 10.12 -2.83
N PHE A 277 -13.10 10.72 -2.41
CA PHE A 277 -11.99 11.05 -3.30
C PHE A 277 -10.87 10.00 -3.20
N GLY A 278 -10.78 9.14 -4.21
CA GLY A 278 -9.80 8.06 -4.30
C GLY A 278 -8.43 8.52 -4.82
N LYS A 279 -7.58 7.56 -5.20
CA LYS A 279 -6.24 7.81 -5.75
C LYS A 279 -6.31 8.54 -7.11
N GLY A 280 -5.48 9.57 -7.30
CA GLY A 280 -5.45 10.40 -8.52
C GLY A 280 -6.68 11.30 -8.65
N ASP A 281 -7.18 11.76 -7.50
CA ASP A 281 -8.31 12.70 -7.36
C ASP A 281 -9.63 12.33 -8.02
N LYS A 282 -9.76 11.06 -8.41
CA LYS A 282 -11.00 10.49 -8.90
C LYS A 282 -12.02 10.42 -7.78
N ALA A 283 -13.04 11.26 -7.88
CA ALA A 283 -14.19 11.20 -7.02
C ALA A 283 -15.14 10.08 -7.44
N ARG A 284 -15.76 9.42 -6.47
CA ARG A 284 -16.78 8.39 -6.68
C ARG A 284 -17.85 8.47 -5.60
N SER A 285 -19.04 7.99 -5.94
CA SER A 285 -20.14 7.84 -4.99
C SER A 285 -20.20 6.38 -4.53
N VAL A 286 -20.39 6.16 -3.24
CA VAL A 286 -20.66 4.83 -2.67
C VAL A 286 -22.04 4.86 -2.02
N THR A 287 -22.91 3.94 -2.42
CA THR A 287 -24.26 3.83 -1.84
C THR A 287 -24.18 3.28 -0.43
N LEU A 288 -24.91 3.88 0.52
CA LEU A 288 -24.97 3.41 1.89
C LEU A 288 -25.99 2.27 1.99
N PRO A 289 -25.62 1.10 2.52
CA PRO A 289 -26.60 0.09 2.91
C PRO A 289 -27.48 0.61 4.06
N ASP A 290 -28.77 0.25 4.10
CA ASP A 290 -29.67 0.69 5.19
C ASP A 290 -29.17 0.25 6.57
N ALA A 291 -28.58 -0.95 6.64
CA ALA A 291 -27.95 -1.48 7.85
C ALA A 291 -26.78 -0.62 8.37
N TYR A 292 -26.20 0.27 7.56
CA TYR A 292 -25.16 1.20 7.98
C TYR A 292 -25.71 2.47 8.66
N LEU A 293 -26.93 2.88 8.35
CA LEU A 293 -27.51 4.14 8.85
C LEU A 293 -27.58 4.22 10.39
N PRO A 294 -27.91 3.15 11.14
CA PRO A 294 -27.87 3.18 12.60
C PRO A 294 -26.48 3.51 13.17
N TYR A 295 -25.40 3.02 12.56
CA TYR A 295 -24.03 3.31 12.99
C TYR A 295 -23.65 4.77 12.72
N LEU A 296 -24.10 5.33 11.59
CA LEU A 296 -23.91 6.75 11.29
C LEU A 296 -24.63 7.64 12.30
N ARG A 297 -25.89 7.31 12.64
CA ARG A 297 -26.66 8.03 13.67
C ARG A 297 -26.00 7.92 15.05
N ARG A 298 -25.58 6.72 15.44
CA ARG A 298 -24.88 6.45 16.70
C ARG A 298 -23.61 7.29 16.83
N TRP A 299 -22.80 7.33 15.79
CA TRP A 299 -21.57 8.11 15.78
C TRP A 299 -21.81 9.61 15.87
N ARG A 300 -22.79 10.14 15.14
CA ARG A 300 -23.16 11.57 15.22
C ARG A 300 -23.65 11.95 16.62
N SER A 301 -24.47 11.10 17.23
CA SER A 301 -24.93 11.27 18.61
C SER A 301 -23.76 11.31 19.59
N TYR A 302 -22.81 10.37 19.46
CA TYR A 302 -21.59 10.36 20.28
C TYR A 302 -20.75 11.64 20.12
N LEU A 303 -20.69 12.20 18.90
CA LEU A 303 -20.00 13.47 18.65
C LEU A 303 -20.77 14.71 19.15
N GLY A 304 -21.99 14.55 19.66
CA GLY A 304 -22.84 15.65 20.09
C GLY A 304 -23.29 16.57 18.94
N LEU A 305 -23.34 16.06 17.71
CA LEU A 305 -23.75 16.84 16.54
C LEU A 305 -25.27 17.03 16.53
N SER A 306 -25.71 18.19 16.04
CA SER A 306 -27.13 18.45 15.81
C SER A 306 -27.66 17.55 14.69
N GLY A 307 -28.80 16.90 14.94
CA GLY A 307 -29.48 16.06 13.96
C GLY A 307 -28.91 14.66 13.82
N ALA A 308 -29.81 13.67 13.71
CA ALA A 308 -29.45 12.26 13.61
C ALA A 308 -28.74 11.91 12.29
N MET A 309 -28.98 12.67 11.23
CA MET A 309 -28.40 12.45 9.90
C MET A 309 -27.60 13.66 9.42
N PRO A 310 -26.57 13.47 8.56
CA PRO A 310 -25.78 14.57 8.02
C PRO A 310 -26.58 15.58 7.22
N GLU A 311 -26.23 16.86 7.34
CA GLU A 311 -26.81 17.94 6.54
C GLU A 311 -25.95 18.29 5.33
N GLN A 312 -26.59 18.85 4.31
CA GLN A 312 -25.87 19.35 3.15
C GLN A 312 -24.94 20.49 3.57
N ASN A 313 -23.66 20.40 3.17
CA ASN A 313 -22.59 21.34 3.52
C ASN A 313 -22.08 21.28 4.97
N GLU A 314 -22.42 20.25 5.74
CA GLU A 314 -21.85 20.05 7.07
C GLU A 314 -20.32 19.86 7.00
N ARG A 315 -19.56 20.78 7.62
CA ARG A 315 -18.09 20.83 7.52
C ARG A 315 -17.37 20.06 8.62
N ASN A 316 -18.12 19.49 9.57
CA ASN A 316 -17.55 18.68 10.64
C ASN A 316 -16.81 17.48 10.04
N PRO A 317 -15.53 17.25 10.41
CA PRO A 317 -14.82 16.06 9.95
C PRO A 317 -15.55 14.78 10.31
N ILE A 318 -15.54 13.79 9.41
CA ILE A 318 -16.19 12.49 9.67
C ILE A 318 -15.54 11.81 10.89
N ILE A 319 -14.21 11.90 11.00
CA ILE A 319 -13.43 11.33 12.11
C ILE A 319 -12.62 12.46 12.79
N PRO A 320 -13.21 13.21 13.74
CA PRO A 320 -12.50 14.24 14.47
C PRO A 320 -11.66 13.67 15.62
N SER A 321 -10.56 14.38 15.91
CA SER A 321 -9.79 14.29 17.15
C SER A 321 -10.56 14.90 18.32
N SER A 322 -10.03 14.76 19.55
CA SER A 322 -10.57 15.45 20.73
C SER A 322 -10.55 16.98 20.61
N HIS A 323 -9.72 17.54 19.72
CA HIS A 323 -9.63 18.98 19.46
C HIS A 323 -10.46 19.41 18.23
N GLY A 324 -11.34 18.54 17.71
CA GLY A 324 -12.22 18.83 16.57
C GLY A 324 -11.58 18.69 15.17
N ASN A 325 -10.25 18.75 15.06
CA ASN A 325 -9.55 18.55 13.79
C ASN A 325 -9.64 17.11 13.28
N ALA A 326 -9.66 16.92 11.96
CA ALA A 326 -9.69 15.59 11.34
C ALA A 326 -8.45 14.75 11.69
N LEU A 327 -8.65 13.44 11.90
CA LEU A 327 -7.53 12.52 12.16
C LEU A 327 -6.74 12.21 10.89
N GLY A 328 -5.41 12.23 11.00
CA GLY A 328 -4.51 11.84 9.92
C GLY A 328 -4.50 10.34 9.68
N LYS A 329 -4.05 9.92 8.48
CA LYS A 329 -4.02 8.51 8.04
C LYS A 329 -3.38 7.56 9.07
N ARG A 330 -2.25 7.97 9.68
CA ARG A 330 -1.54 7.15 10.69
C ARG A 330 -2.31 7.04 12.02
N GLN A 331 -3.16 8.00 12.35
CA GLN A 331 -4.01 7.92 13.55
C GLN A 331 -5.17 6.96 13.30
N ILE A 332 -5.83 7.08 12.15
CA ILE A 332 -6.92 6.17 11.75
C ILE A 332 -6.40 4.73 11.64
N GLN A 333 -5.23 4.53 11.03
CA GLN A 333 -4.56 3.22 10.97
C GLN A 333 -4.35 2.61 12.38
N ARG A 334 -3.91 3.41 13.35
CA ARG A 334 -3.71 2.94 14.73
C ARG A 334 -5.02 2.58 15.41
N LEU A 335 -6.09 3.36 15.19
CA LEU A 335 -7.42 3.05 15.73
C LEU A 335 -7.98 1.77 15.12
N TYR A 336 -7.76 1.56 13.81
CA TYR A 336 -8.07 0.30 13.14
C TYR A 336 -7.33 -0.88 13.79
N GLU A 337 -6.00 -0.79 13.94
CA GLU A 337 -5.19 -1.85 14.56
C GLU A 337 -5.64 -2.14 16.00
N GLN A 338 -5.94 -1.11 16.79
CA GLN A 338 -6.49 -1.26 18.14
C GLN A 338 -7.85 -1.96 18.13
N ALA A 339 -8.72 -1.65 17.16
CA ALA A 339 -10.03 -2.27 17.06
C ALA A 339 -9.93 -3.77 16.75
N VAL A 340 -8.99 -4.14 15.87
CA VAL A 340 -8.68 -5.54 15.59
C VAL A 340 -8.13 -6.24 16.84
N MET A 341 -7.21 -5.59 17.57
CA MET A 341 -6.65 -6.17 18.80
C MET A 341 -7.70 -6.40 19.88
N LEU A 342 -8.73 -5.55 20.02
CA LEU A 342 -9.83 -5.81 20.96
C LEU A 342 -10.55 -7.13 20.65
N ALA A 343 -10.73 -7.43 19.37
CA ALA A 343 -11.31 -8.71 18.95
C ALA A 343 -10.35 -9.87 19.21
N VAL A 344 -9.05 -9.72 18.92
CA VAL A 344 -8.02 -10.73 19.21
C VAL A 344 -7.98 -11.03 20.72
N ASP A 345 -7.98 -10.01 21.56
CA ASP A 345 -7.94 -10.16 23.02
C ASP A 345 -9.20 -10.90 23.52
N ARG A 346 -10.39 -10.52 23.06
CA ARG A 346 -11.65 -11.24 23.39
C ARG A 346 -11.66 -12.67 22.85
N MET A 347 -11.10 -12.93 21.67
CA MET A 347 -10.98 -14.29 21.12
C MET A 347 -10.12 -15.16 22.03
N ARG A 348 -8.99 -14.63 22.51
CA ARG A 348 -8.10 -15.33 23.46
C ARG A 348 -8.79 -15.60 24.79
N ASP A 349 -9.53 -14.62 25.31
CA ASP A 349 -10.31 -14.78 26.55
C ASP A 349 -11.42 -15.84 26.43
N GLN A 350 -11.82 -16.20 25.20
CA GLN A 350 -12.84 -17.22 24.90
C GLN A 350 -12.24 -18.50 24.29
N ASP A 351 -10.93 -18.70 24.43
CA ASP A 351 -10.18 -19.87 23.94
C ASP A 351 -10.16 -20.07 22.41
N PHE A 352 -10.55 -19.06 21.61
CA PHE A 352 -10.41 -19.05 20.14
C PHE A 352 -8.99 -18.67 19.70
N THR A 353 -8.00 -19.45 20.16
CA THR A 353 -6.57 -19.09 20.02
C THR A 353 -6.10 -19.10 18.57
N GLU A 354 -6.51 -20.09 17.78
CA GLU A 354 -6.09 -20.18 16.37
C GLU A 354 -6.65 -19.02 15.54
N GLU A 355 -7.93 -18.67 15.75
CA GLU A 355 -8.56 -17.55 15.07
C GLU A 355 -7.99 -16.20 15.51
N ALA A 356 -7.64 -16.07 16.80
CA ALA A 356 -6.94 -14.91 17.33
C ALA A 356 -5.59 -14.70 16.64
N ASP A 357 -4.79 -15.75 16.49
CA ASP A 357 -3.48 -15.68 15.85
C ASP A 357 -3.59 -15.35 14.34
N GLN A 358 -4.58 -15.92 13.66
CA GLN A 358 -4.88 -15.57 12.26
C GLN A 358 -5.26 -14.09 12.11
N LEU A 359 -6.13 -13.58 13.00
CA LEU A 359 -6.57 -12.19 12.96
C LEU A 359 -5.44 -11.21 13.35
N GLU A 360 -4.61 -11.58 14.33
CA GLU A 360 -3.45 -10.79 14.74
C GLU A 360 -2.42 -10.69 13.60
N ALA A 361 -2.18 -11.77 12.87
CA ALA A 361 -1.24 -11.78 11.74
C ALA A 361 -1.62 -10.75 10.65
N ILE A 362 -2.92 -10.47 10.48
CA ILE A 362 -3.43 -9.50 9.51
C ILE A 362 -3.83 -8.15 10.13
N ARG A 363 -3.51 -7.88 11.41
CA ARG A 363 -3.98 -6.69 12.14
C ARG A 363 -3.68 -5.34 11.50
N SER A 364 -2.65 -5.28 10.65
CA SER A 364 -2.23 -4.06 9.93
C SER A 364 -2.74 -4.02 8.49
N GLU A 365 -3.34 -5.11 7.98
CA GLU A 365 -3.82 -5.25 6.61
C GLU A 365 -5.24 -4.70 6.42
N THR A 366 -5.38 -3.38 6.43
CA THR A 366 -6.69 -2.71 6.39
C THR A 366 -7.53 -2.99 5.14
N HIS A 367 -6.91 -3.53 4.09
CA HIS A 367 -7.58 -3.91 2.86
C HIS A 367 -8.51 -5.12 3.05
N TYR A 368 -8.31 -5.95 4.09
CA TYR A 368 -9.19 -7.09 4.38
C TYR A 368 -10.64 -6.67 4.57
N LEU A 369 -10.94 -5.57 5.29
CA LEU A 369 -12.32 -5.10 5.46
C LEU A 369 -12.98 -4.72 4.14
N ARG A 370 -12.24 -4.00 3.29
CA ARG A 370 -12.72 -3.58 1.98
C ARG A 370 -12.98 -4.78 1.07
N HIS A 371 -12.08 -5.75 1.06
CA HIS A 371 -12.25 -6.98 0.30
C HIS A 371 -13.44 -7.81 0.82
N THR A 372 -13.56 -7.93 2.14
CA THR A 372 -14.68 -8.64 2.80
C THR A 372 -16.02 -8.01 2.41
N GLY A 373 -16.14 -6.68 2.53
CA GLY A 373 -17.36 -5.97 2.15
C GLY A 373 -17.71 -6.16 0.68
N ALA A 374 -16.74 -5.98 -0.22
CA ALA A 374 -16.98 -6.13 -1.66
C ALA A 374 -17.35 -7.56 -2.05
N SER A 375 -16.66 -8.56 -1.49
CA SER A 375 -16.98 -9.97 -1.71
C SER A 375 -18.39 -10.32 -1.23
N GLN A 376 -18.75 -9.92 -0.01
CA GLN A 376 -20.09 -10.18 0.54
C GLN A 376 -21.19 -9.49 -0.28
N ALA A 377 -20.95 -8.29 -0.79
CA ALA A 377 -21.90 -7.60 -1.66
C ALA A 377 -22.13 -8.35 -2.98
N ILE A 378 -21.05 -8.82 -3.62
CA ILE A 378 -21.12 -9.65 -4.84
C ILE A 378 -21.82 -10.98 -4.55
N GLU A 379 -21.50 -11.64 -3.43
CA GLU A 379 -22.13 -12.89 -2.98
C GLU A 379 -23.63 -12.72 -2.70
N SER A 380 -24.04 -11.52 -2.24
CA SER A 380 -25.44 -11.15 -2.04
C SER A 380 -26.17 -10.75 -3.33
N GLY A 381 -25.51 -10.87 -4.49
CA GLY A 381 -26.11 -10.63 -5.80
C GLY A 381 -25.91 -9.23 -6.38
N ALA A 382 -25.06 -8.38 -5.78
CA ALA A 382 -24.74 -7.08 -6.38
C ALA A 382 -23.97 -7.24 -7.70
N ASP A 383 -24.28 -6.39 -8.68
CA ASP A 383 -23.56 -6.39 -9.97
C ASP A 383 -22.09 -6.00 -9.75
N ILE A 384 -21.18 -6.86 -10.23
CA ILE A 384 -19.72 -6.67 -10.08
C ILE A 384 -19.23 -5.36 -10.70
N ARG A 385 -19.89 -4.84 -11.75
CA ARG A 385 -19.55 -3.56 -12.37
C ARG A 385 -19.87 -2.41 -11.43
N HIS A 386 -21.05 -2.42 -10.81
CA HIS A 386 -21.42 -1.41 -9.81
C HIS A 386 -20.45 -1.45 -8.63
N ILE A 387 -20.12 -2.63 -8.11
CA ILE A 387 -19.13 -2.78 -7.02
C ILE A 387 -17.75 -2.29 -7.46
N SER A 388 -17.34 -2.54 -8.71
CA SER A 388 -16.07 -2.03 -9.25
C SER A 388 -16.00 -0.50 -9.29
N GLU A 389 -17.11 0.16 -9.63
CA GLU A 389 -17.23 1.61 -9.64
C GLU A 389 -17.19 2.21 -8.23
N GLU A 390 -17.93 1.62 -7.28
CA GLU A 390 -17.92 2.01 -5.86
C GLU A 390 -16.57 1.75 -5.18
N LEU A 391 -15.81 0.75 -5.67
CA LEU A 391 -14.42 0.54 -5.30
C LEU A 391 -13.49 1.60 -5.92
N GLY A 392 -13.86 2.24 -7.03
CA GLY A 392 -13.00 3.15 -7.77
C GLY A 392 -11.86 2.43 -8.48
N HIS A 393 -12.11 1.21 -8.98
CA HIS A 393 -11.15 0.49 -9.81
C HIS A 393 -11.21 1.01 -11.25
N ALA A 394 -10.05 1.10 -11.91
CA ALA A 394 -9.97 1.59 -13.29
C ALA A 394 -10.57 0.62 -14.32
N SER A 395 -10.85 -0.63 -13.94
CA SER A 395 -11.46 -1.65 -14.78
C SER A 395 -12.17 -2.69 -13.94
N ALA A 396 -13.36 -3.11 -14.40
CA ALA A 396 -14.12 -4.22 -13.81
C ALA A 396 -13.35 -5.56 -13.90
N ALA A 397 -12.48 -5.75 -14.90
CA ALA A 397 -11.65 -6.95 -15.02
C ALA A 397 -10.65 -7.10 -13.85
N PHE A 398 -10.22 -5.98 -13.24
CA PHE A 398 -9.40 -6.04 -12.02
C PHE A 398 -10.23 -6.53 -10.83
N THR A 399 -11.48 -6.04 -10.70
CA THR A 399 -12.43 -6.51 -9.68
C THR A 399 -12.75 -8.00 -9.87
N GLU A 400 -13.01 -8.42 -11.11
CA GLU A 400 -13.24 -9.82 -11.47
C GLU A 400 -12.03 -10.69 -11.13
N SER A 401 -10.82 -10.37 -11.58
CA SER A 401 -9.63 -11.18 -11.25
C SER A 401 -9.31 -11.29 -9.75
N VAL A 402 -9.73 -10.32 -8.94
CA VAL A 402 -9.56 -10.33 -7.48
C VAL A 402 -10.67 -11.10 -6.77
N TYR A 403 -11.89 -11.13 -7.33
CA TYR A 403 -13.07 -11.70 -6.68
C TYR A 403 -13.70 -12.91 -7.40
N VAL A 404 -13.12 -13.41 -8.50
CA VAL A 404 -13.52 -14.65 -9.21
C VAL A 404 -13.68 -15.86 -8.29
N ASN A 405 -13.05 -15.85 -7.11
CA ASN A 405 -13.22 -16.89 -6.10
C ASN A 405 -14.59 -16.90 -5.39
N SER A 406 -15.36 -15.80 -5.37
CA SER A 406 -16.75 -15.84 -4.88
C SER A 406 -17.64 -16.70 -5.80
N ASP A 407 -17.35 -16.65 -7.10
CA ASP A 407 -18.01 -17.48 -8.12
C ASP A 407 -17.61 -18.95 -8.02
N GLN A 408 -16.36 -19.24 -7.62
CA GLN A 408 -15.89 -20.59 -7.28
C GLN A 408 -16.55 -21.14 -6.01
N ALA A 409 -16.71 -20.33 -4.95
CA ALA A 409 -17.39 -20.73 -3.72
C ALA A 409 -18.86 -21.09 -4.01
N ARG A 410 -19.55 -20.27 -4.83
CA ARG A 410 -20.92 -20.56 -5.28
C ARG A 410 -20.98 -21.86 -6.10
N LYS A 411 -20.08 -22.05 -7.07
CA LYS A 411 -19.94 -23.31 -7.83
C LYS A 411 -19.66 -24.53 -6.95
N ARG A 412 -18.90 -24.40 -5.86
CA ARG A 412 -18.62 -25.49 -4.91
C ARG A 412 -19.85 -25.85 -4.07
N ILE A 413 -20.60 -24.85 -3.60
CA ILE A 413 -21.85 -25.07 -2.87
C ILE A 413 -22.90 -25.70 -3.79
N GLU A 414 -23.07 -25.16 -5.01
CA GLU A 414 -23.94 -25.71 -6.06
C GLU A 414 -23.50 -27.13 -6.46
N GLY A 415 -22.19 -27.38 -6.58
CA GLY A 415 -21.61 -28.68 -6.90
C GLY A 415 -21.76 -29.72 -5.78
N ARG A 416 -21.75 -29.31 -4.51
CA ARG A 416 -22.06 -30.19 -3.37
C ARG A 416 -23.52 -30.67 -3.38
N GLY A 417 -24.42 -29.87 -3.93
CA GLY A 417 -25.84 -30.19 -4.04
C GLY A 417 -26.20 -31.08 -5.24
N ARG A 418 -25.24 -31.45 -6.10
CA ARG A 418 -25.50 -32.33 -7.24
C ARG A 418 -25.82 -33.74 -6.74
N LYS A 419 -27.05 -34.19 -6.98
CA LYS A 419 -27.41 -35.60 -6.85
C LYS A 419 -26.72 -36.40 -7.96
N VAL A 420 -26.17 -37.55 -7.61
CA VAL A 420 -25.57 -38.53 -8.55
C VAL A 420 -26.66 -39.23 -9.33
#